data_AF-A0A560ILR3-F1
#
_entry.id   AF-A0A560ILR3-F1
#
_cell.length_a   1.000
_cell.length_b   1.000
_cell.length_c   1.000
_cell.angle_alpha   90.00
_cell.angle_beta   90.00
_cell.angle_gamma   90.00
#
_symmetry.space_group_name_H-M   'P 1'
#
loop_
_entity.id
_entity.type
_entity.pdbx_description
1 polymer ?
#
loop_
_entity_poly.entity_id
_entity_poly.type
_entity_poly.pdbx_seq_one_letter_code
_entity_poly.pdbx_strand_id
1 'polypeptide(L)'
;MSYNTGNTNALVDWWLGELVGKFVAAVGIVLSVLFGSQPGSLQGAPSSEAARTAELAAAWQAAGNAGTAGPADIPLIDQAALKIPTGDFFVPKTEGARIMRALGNVVHEATFGGLVLGTRQNARWLVVINHVEELTRPG
;
A
#
# COMPACT_ATOMS: atom_id res chain seq x y z
N MET A 1 -11.42 -35.83 10.84
CA MET A 1 -10.55 -34.83 10.17
C MET A 1 -10.75 -33.51 10.89
N SER A 2 -9.84 -33.15 11.79
CA SER A 2 -9.92 -31.93 12.61
C SER A 2 -9.21 -30.80 11.87
N TYR A 3 -9.95 -29.77 11.44
CA TYR A 3 -9.33 -28.58 10.86
C TYR A 3 -8.87 -27.68 12.01
N ASN A 4 -7.55 -27.54 12.13
CA ASN A 4 -6.88 -26.74 13.14
C ASN A 4 -7.15 -25.24 12.87
N THR A 5 -8.03 -24.65 13.68
CA THR A 5 -8.34 -23.22 13.73
C THR A 5 -7.17 -22.48 14.38
N GLY A 6 -6.21 -22.03 13.58
CA GLY A 6 -5.03 -21.34 14.13
C GLY A 6 -4.13 -20.69 13.09
N ASN A 7 -4.68 -20.16 12.00
CA ASN A 7 -3.88 -19.42 11.01
C ASN A 7 -4.46 -18.02 10.80
N THR A 8 -3.82 -17.01 11.40
CA THR A 8 -4.14 -15.57 11.27
C THR A 8 -3.96 -15.03 9.85
N ASN A 9 -3.43 -15.84 8.93
CA ASN A 9 -3.14 -15.42 7.56
C ASN A 9 -4.29 -15.68 6.57
N ALA A 10 -5.36 -16.38 6.99
CA ALA A 10 -6.48 -16.73 6.12
C ALA A 10 -7.28 -15.52 5.60
N LEU A 11 -7.30 -14.41 6.35
CA LEU A 11 -7.96 -13.17 5.92
C LEU A 11 -7.16 -12.40 4.87
N VAL A 12 -5.84 -12.53 4.88
CA VAL A 12 -4.94 -11.86 3.94
C VAL A 12 -4.90 -12.62 2.61
N ASP A 13 -4.90 -13.96 2.67
CA ASP A 13 -4.92 -14.85 1.50
C ASP A 13 -6.26 -14.80 0.74
N TRP A 14 -7.38 -14.63 1.45
CA TRP A 14 -8.71 -14.50 0.83
C TRP A 14 -8.87 -13.18 0.03
N TRP A 15 -8.22 -12.10 0.49
CA TRP A 15 -8.32 -10.77 -0.12
C TRP A 15 -7.34 -10.54 -1.29
N LEU A 16 -6.12 -11.09 -1.23
CA LEU A 16 -5.16 -11.05 -2.34
C LEU A 16 -5.66 -11.81 -3.58
N GLY A 17 -6.40 -12.91 -3.38
CA GLY A 17 -6.99 -13.68 -4.48
C GLY A 17 -8.11 -12.92 -5.22
N GLU A 18 -8.86 -12.07 -4.54
CA GLU A 18 -9.99 -11.34 -5.13
C GLU A 18 -9.53 -10.08 -5.88
N LEU A 19 -8.45 -9.42 -5.42
CA LEU A 19 -7.85 -8.28 -6.12
C LEU A 19 -7.24 -8.63 -7.48
N VAL A 20 -6.65 -9.83 -7.62
CA VAL A 20 -6.14 -10.30 -8.92
C VAL A 20 -7.28 -10.53 -9.93
N GLY A 21 -8.51 -10.76 -9.45
CA GLY A 21 -9.68 -11.06 -10.30
C GLY A 21 -10.47 -9.86 -10.82
N LYS A 22 -10.22 -8.63 -10.34
CA LYS A 22 -11.05 -7.45 -10.68
C LYS A 22 -10.22 -6.23 -11.09
N PHE A 23 -9.35 -6.40 -12.07
CA PHE A 23 -8.74 -5.27 -12.82
C PHE A 23 -9.43 -5.02 -14.17
N VAL A 24 -10.74 -5.26 -14.25
CA VAL A 24 -11.56 -4.80 -15.36
C VAL A 24 -12.78 -4.07 -14.81
N ALA A 25 -12.89 -2.81 -15.21
CA ALA A 25 -14.07 -1.95 -15.24
C ALA A 25 -14.36 -1.03 -14.02
N ALA A 26 -14.26 0.26 -14.34
CA ALA A 26 -15.23 1.32 -14.10
C ALA A 26 -15.18 2.10 -12.78
N VAL A 27 -14.54 3.27 -12.91
CA VAL A 27 -14.87 4.54 -12.25
C VAL A 27 -16.39 4.78 -12.25
N GLY A 28 -16.96 5.12 -11.10
CA GLY A 28 -18.34 5.61 -11.04
C GLY A 28 -18.86 5.85 -9.62
N ILE A 29 -18.80 7.12 -9.17
CA ILE A 29 -19.85 7.91 -8.46
C ILE A 29 -20.60 7.15 -7.33
N VAL A 30 -20.60 7.57 -6.06
CA VAL A 30 -21.55 8.56 -5.50
C VAL A 30 -21.11 8.97 -4.09
N LEU A 31 -20.95 10.28 -3.93
CA LEU A 31 -21.03 11.05 -2.69
C LEU A 31 -22.50 11.18 -2.28
N SER A 32 -22.91 10.78 -1.06
CA SER A 32 -23.88 11.54 -0.23
C SER A 32 -24.31 10.83 1.07
N VAL A 33 -24.10 11.58 2.17
CA VAL A 33 -25.02 11.85 3.29
C VAL A 33 -25.62 10.66 4.05
N LEU A 34 -25.28 10.56 5.34
CA LEU A 34 -26.22 10.66 6.46
C LEU A 34 -25.42 10.72 7.78
N PHE A 35 -25.24 11.94 8.28
CA PHE A 35 -24.70 12.24 9.61
C PHE A 35 -25.79 11.90 10.65
N GLY A 36 -25.93 10.63 10.97
CA GLY A 36 -26.78 10.14 12.05
C GLY A 36 -25.95 10.02 13.33
N SER A 37 -26.23 10.88 14.31
CA SER A 37 -25.64 10.84 15.65
C SER A 37 -25.80 9.45 16.28
N GLN A 38 -24.70 8.74 16.51
CA GLN A 38 -24.69 7.57 17.39
C GLN A 38 -23.97 7.92 18.71
N PRO A 39 -24.59 7.62 19.86
CA PRO A 39 -23.99 7.83 21.15
C PRO A 39 -22.87 6.81 21.41
N GLY A 40 -21.75 7.31 21.89
CA GLY A 40 -20.82 6.62 22.79
C GLY A 40 -20.50 5.16 22.45
N SER A 41 -19.73 4.93 21.40
CA SER A 41 -18.80 3.81 21.45
C SER A 41 -17.68 4.21 22.41
N LEU A 42 -17.74 3.75 23.66
CA LEU A 42 -16.52 3.48 24.43
C LEU A 42 -15.79 2.36 23.68
N GLN A 43 -15.13 2.74 22.59
CA GLN A 43 -14.17 1.89 21.91
C GLN A 43 -13.04 1.76 22.92
N GLY A 44 -13.06 0.66 23.69
CA GLY A 44 -11.84 0.18 24.32
C GLY A 44 -10.79 0.22 23.22
N ALA A 45 -9.74 1.02 23.42
CA ALA A 45 -8.74 1.29 22.41
C ALA A 45 -8.41 -0.07 21.77
N PRO A 46 -8.60 -0.23 20.45
CA PRO A 46 -8.26 -1.50 19.82
C PRO A 46 -6.87 -1.84 20.31
N SER A 47 -6.66 -3.09 20.78
CA SER A 47 -5.32 -3.53 21.15
C SER A 47 -4.40 -3.03 20.05
N SER A 48 -3.32 -2.34 20.41
CA SER A 48 -2.51 -1.57 19.46
C SER A 48 -2.11 -2.41 18.23
N GLU A 49 -2.05 -3.72 18.41
CA GLU A 49 -1.81 -4.73 17.37
C GLU A 49 -2.99 -4.95 16.41
N ALA A 50 -4.22 -5.09 16.91
CA ALA A 50 -5.40 -5.23 16.05
C ALA A 50 -5.64 -3.96 15.21
N ALA A 51 -5.44 -2.78 15.82
CA ALA A 51 -5.51 -1.50 15.12
C ALA A 51 -4.45 -1.38 14.01
N ARG A 52 -3.21 -1.77 14.33
CA ARG A 52 -2.09 -1.73 13.38
C ARG A 52 -2.30 -2.70 12.22
N THR A 53 -2.82 -3.89 12.50
CA THR A 53 -3.14 -4.89 11.47
C THR A 53 -4.22 -4.40 10.53
N ALA A 54 -5.30 -3.82 11.07
CA ALA A 54 -6.38 -3.23 10.26
C ALA A 54 -5.88 -2.07 9.38
N GLU A 55 -5.05 -1.19 9.95
CA GLU A 55 -4.47 -0.07 9.21
C GLU A 55 -3.51 -0.55 8.10
N LEU A 56 -2.71 -1.58 8.37
CA LEU A 56 -1.83 -2.17 7.36
C LEU A 56 -2.64 -2.77 6.20
N ALA A 57 -3.72 -3.49 6.49
CA ALA A 57 -4.60 -4.04 5.45
C ALA A 57 -5.24 -2.92 4.61
N ALA A 58 -5.75 -1.87 5.25
CA ALA A 58 -6.32 -0.71 4.57
C ALA A 58 -5.28 0.03 3.71
N ALA A 59 -4.04 0.12 4.17
CA ALA A 59 -2.93 0.72 3.42
C ALA A 59 -2.59 -0.09 2.17
N TRP A 60 -2.53 -1.42 2.28
CA TRP A 60 -2.34 -2.30 1.12
C TRP A 60 -3.50 -2.25 0.14
N GLN A 61 -4.74 -2.12 0.62
CA GLN A 61 -5.90 -1.93 -0.25
C GLN A 61 -5.83 -0.63 -1.04
N ALA A 62 -5.50 0.48 -0.37
CA ALA A 62 -5.30 1.75 -1.06
C ALA A 62 -4.17 1.67 -2.09
N ALA A 63 -3.06 1.01 -1.74
CA ALA A 63 -1.94 0.78 -2.65
C ALA A 63 -2.31 -0.07 -3.87
N GLY A 64 -3.15 -1.10 -3.70
CA GLY A 64 -3.65 -1.91 -4.81
C GLY A 64 -4.51 -1.11 -5.78
N ASN A 65 -5.28 -0.13 -5.27
CA ASN A 65 -6.14 0.73 -6.09
C ASN A 65 -5.36 1.85 -6.81
N ALA A 66 -4.35 2.41 -6.15
CA ALA A 66 -3.57 3.55 -6.66
C ALA A 66 -2.31 3.14 -7.43
N GLY A 67 -1.83 1.92 -7.21
CA GLY A 67 -0.58 1.45 -7.80
C GLY A 67 -0.68 1.08 -9.27
N THR A 68 0.48 0.84 -9.87
CA THR A 68 0.62 0.57 -11.30
C THR A 68 1.33 -0.76 -11.51
N ALA A 69 0.66 -1.70 -12.19
CA ALA A 69 1.27 -2.95 -12.60
C ALA A 69 2.19 -2.73 -13.81
N GLY A 70 3.33 -3.41 -13.83
CA GLY A 70 4.17 -3.45 -15.04
C GLY A 70 3.53 -4.27 -16.17
N PRO A 71 3.90 -4.02 -17.44
CA PRO A 71 4.97 -3.13 -17.88
C PRO A 71 4.57 -1.65 -17.88
N ALA A 72 5.33 -0.79 -17.22
CA ALA A 72 5.06 0.64 -17.13
C ALA A 72 6.35 1.47 -16.97
N ASP A 73 6.35 2.69 -17.49
CA ASP A 73 7.38 3.70 -17.24
C ASP A 73 6.85 4.69 -16.18
N ILE A 74 7.49 4.72 -15.01
CA ILE A 74 7.10 5.58 -13.90
C ILE A 74 8.06 6.77 -13.82
N PRO A 75 7.61 8.03 -13.99
CA PRO A 75 8.48 9.18 -13.80
C PRO A 75 8.91 9.27 -12.33
N LEU A 76 10.21 9.37 -12.10
CA LEU A 76 10.82 9.66 -10.82
C LEU A 76 11.10 11.16 -10.74
N ILE A 77 10.08 11.91 -10.32
CA ILE A 77 10.08 13.39 -10.33
C ILE A 77 10.38 13.85 -11.77
N ASP A 78 11.26 14.84 -11.95
CA ASP A 78 11.61 15.43 -13.23
C ASP A 78 12.98 14.96 -13.73
N GLN A 79 13.58 13.95 -13.09
CA GLN A 79 15.00 13.59 -13.29
C GLN A 79 15.18 12.26 -14.03
N ALA A 80 14.28 11.29 -13.84
CA ALA A 80 14.42 9.95 -14.43
C ALA A 80 13.07 9.27 -14.66
N ALA A 81 13.08 8.17 -15.42
CA ALA A 81 11.95 7.25 -15.52
C ALA A 81 12.38 5.84 -15.09
N LEU A 82 11.59 5.22 -14.21
CA LEU A 82 11.78 3.86 -13.75
C LEU A 82 10.92 2.90 -14.56
N LYS A 83 11.57 1.92 -15.20
CA LYS A 83 10.90 0.83 -15.91
C LYS A 83 10.47 -0.24 -14.92
N ILE A 84 9.17 -0.46 -14.83
CA ILE A 84 8.57 -1.56 -14.07
C ILE A 84 8.31 -2.70 -15.05
N PRO A 85 8.98 -3.85 -14.94
CA PRO A 85 8.73 -4.98 -15.82
C PRO A 85 7.43 -5.72 -15.44
N THR A 86 6.95 -6.58 -16.33
CA THR A 86 5.84 -7.50 -16.04
C THR A 86 6.15 -8.35 -14.80
N GLY A 87 5.18 -8.48 -13.90
CA GLY A 87 5.33 -9.27 -12.67
C GLY A 87 5.90 -8.49 -11.49
N ASP A 88 6.03 -7.17 -11.64
CA ASP A 88 6.33 -6.22 -10.57
C ASP A 88 5.22 -5.14 -10.52
N PHE A 89 5.11 -4.44 -9.39
CA PHE A 89 4.07 -3.45 -9.12
C PHE A 89 4.65 -2.23 -8.41
N PHE A 90 4.29 -1.05 -8.88
CA PHE A 90 4.69 0.23 -8.29
C PHE A 90 3.58 0.77 -7.38
N VAL A 91 3.95 1.21 -6.18
CA VAL A 91 3.06 1.90 -5.24
C VAL A 91 3.48 3.36 -5.13
N PRO A 92 2.58 4.32 -5.40
CA PRO A 92 2.87 5.74 -5.31
C PRO A 92 3.20 6.19 -3.89
N LYS A 93 3.80 7.38 -3.81
CA LYS A 93 4.33 8.00 -2.60
C LYS A 93 3.38 7.95 -1.41
N THR A 94 2.12 8.37 -1.58
CA THR A 94 1.15 8.51 -0.48
C THR A 94 0.85 7.17 0.19
N GLU A 95 0.54 6.17 -0.63
CA GLU A 95 0.15 4.83 -0.21
C GLU A 95 1.36 4.05 0.30
N GLY A 96 2.51 4.19 -0.35
CA GLY A 96 3.77 3.59 0.07
C GLY A 96 4.21 4.11 1.44
N ALA A 97 4.10 5.42 1.68
CA ALA A 97 4.42 6.01 2.98
C ALA A 97 3.47 5.50 4.08
N ARG A 98 2.19 5.31 3.75
CA ARG A 98 1.20 4.73 4.68
C ARG A 98 1.55 3.28 5.04
N ILE A 99 1.91 2.44 4.07
CA ILE A 99 2.37 1.07 4.31
C ILE A 99 3.60 1.07 5.22
N MET A 100 4.62 1.88 4.88
CA MET A 100 5.86 1.94 5.66
C MET A 100 5.61 2.36 7.11
N ARG A 101 4.74 3.35 7.35
CA ARG A 101 4.30 3.78 8.69
C ARG A 101 3.53 2.70 9.44
N ALA A 102 2.62 2.00 8.76
CA ALA A 102 1.88 0.89 9.36
C ALA A 102 2.82 -0.25 9.79
N LEU A 103 3.87 -0.51 9.00
CA LEU A 103 4.96 -1.43 9.34
C LEU A 103 5.91 -0.91 10.44
N GLY A 104 5.70 0.30 10.95
CA GLY A 104 6.50 0.89 12.03
C GLY A 104 7.76 1.62 11.57
N ASN A 105 7.92 1.88 10.28
CA ASN A 105 9.01 2.70 9.76
C ASN A 105 8.67 4.19 9.86
N VAL A 106 9.69 5.02 10.05
CA VAL A 106 9.60 6.46 9.89
C VAL A 106 9.95 6.81 8.44
N VAL A 107 9.06 7.55 7.77
CA VAL A 107 9.22 7.94 6.36
C VAL A 107 9.48 9.44 6.29
N HIS A 108 10.54 9.83 5.61
CA HIS A 108 10.79 11.22 5.26
C HIS A 108 10.04 11.54 3.97
N GLU A 109 8.81 12.04 4.08
CA GLU A 109 7.95 12.28 2.93
C GLU A 109 8.57 13.25 1.92
N ALA A 110 9.46 14.16 2.33
CA ALA A 110 10.16 15.04 1.40
C ALA A 110 10.97 14.26 0.36
N THR A 111 11.68 13.20 0.77
CA THR A 111 12.60 12.42 -0.08
C THR A 111 12.00 11.13 -0.61
N PHE A 112 10.85 10.68 -0.08
CA PHE A 112 10.23 9.41 -0.46
C PHE A 112 9.51 9.49 -1.82
N GLY A 113 9.87 8.58 -2.72
CA GLY A 113 9.34 8.49 -4.10
C GLY A 113 8.28 7.40 -4.31
N GLY A 114 8.24 6.37 -3.45
CA GLY A 114 7.30 5.25 -3.58
C GLY A 114 7.95 3.89 -3.31
N LEU A 115 7.22 2.82 -3.59
CA LEU A 115 7.66 1.43 -3.41
C LEU A 115 7.55 0.64 -4.70
N VAL A 116 8.43 -0.35 -4.88
CA VAL A 116 8.26 -1.40 -5.88
C VAL A 116 8.27 -2.75 -5.19
N LEU A 117 7.34 -3.62 -5.56
CA LEU A 117 7.27 -4.99 -5.07
C LEU A 117 7.15 -5.97 -6.24
N GLY A 118 7.74 -7.14 -6.07
CA GLY A 118 7.52 -8.26 -6.99
C GLY A 118 6.19 -8.94 -6.69
N THR A 119 5.38 -9.20 -7.72
CA THR A 119 4.08 -9.89 -7.60
C THR A 119 4.14 -11.35 -8.04
N ARG A 120 5.31 -11.80 -8.52
CA ARG A 120 5.56 -13.22 -8.85
C ARG A 120 5.50 -14.10 -7.60
N GLN A 121 5.10 -15.36 -7.81
CA GLN A 121 5.12 -16.37 -6.74
C GLN A 121 6.54 -16.45 -6.16
N ASN A 122 6.65 -16.39 -4.82
CA ASN A 122 7.90 -16.37 -4.05
C ASN A 122 8.73 -15.08 -4.13
N ALA A 123 8.23 -13.99 -4.73
CA ALA A 123 8.87 -12.69 -4.63
C ALA A 123 8.71 -12.13 -3.20
N ARG A 124 9.72 -12.34 -2.35
CA ARG A 124 9.78 -11.75 -1.00
C ARG A 124 10.76 -10.58 -0.96
N TRP A 125 10.52 -9.59 -1.80
CA TRP A 125 11.36 -8.39 -1.86
C TRP A 125 10.49 -7.16 -2.09
N LEU A 126 10.99 -6.03 -1.59
CA LEU A 126 10.42 -4.71 -1.79
C LEU A 126 11.57 -3.72 -1.89
N VAL A 127 11.44 -2.76 -2.81
CA VAL A 127 12.37 -1.66 -3.01
C VAL A 127 11.73 -0.37 -2.54
N VAL A 128 12.48 0.42 -1.77
CA VAL A 128 12.10 1.76 -1.34
C VAL A 128 12.83 2.77 -2.21
N ILE A 129 12.08 3.68 -2.83
CA ILE A 129 12.65 4.73 -3.69
C ILE A 129 12.75 6.01 -2.86
N ASN A 130 13.96 6.56 -2.75
CA ASN A 130 14.22 7.88 -2.16
C ASN A 130 15.07 8.72 -3.13
N HIS A 131 14.94 10.04 -3.05
CA HIS A 131 15.82 10.99 -3.74
C HIS A 131 16.63 11.81 -2.73
N VAL A 132 17.78 12.31 -3.18
CA VAL A 132 18.63 13.22 -2.42
C VAL A 132 18.97 14.38 -3.35
N GLU A 133 18.75 15.60 -2.88
CA GLU A 133 19.24 16.79 -3.58
C GLU A 133 20.73 16.96 -3.27
N GLU A 134 21.58 16.93 -4.30
CA GLU A 134 22.98 17.27 -4.14
C GLU A 134 23.13 18.80 -4.17
N LEU A 135 23.43 19.37 -3.01
CA LEU A 135 23.85 20.77 -2.92
C LEU A 135 25.17 20.90 -3.68
N THR A 136 25.13 21.52 -4.87
CA THR A 136 26.33 21.93 -5.58
C THR A 136 27.12 22.85 -4.66
N ARG A 137 28.29 22.39 -4.20
CA ARG A 137 29.22 23.20 -3.39
C ARG A 137 29.54 24.46 -4.20
N PRO A 138 29.24 25.68 -3.70
CA PRO A 138 29.72 26.89 -4.35
C PRO A 138 31.26 26.87 -4.27
N GLY A 139 31.90 26.98 -5.44
CA GLY A 139 33.36 27.07 -5.59
C GLY A 139 33.92 28.41 -5.14
#